data_AF-A0A428NI05-F1
#
_entry.id   AF-A0A428NI05-F1
#
_cell.length_a   1.000
_cell.length_b   1.000
_cell.length_c   1.000
_cell.angle_alpha   90.00
_cell.angle_beta   90.00
_cell.angle_gamma   90.00
#
_symmetry.space_group_name_H-M   'P 1'
#
loop_
_entity.id
_entity.type
_entity.pdbx_description
1 polymer ?
#
loop_
_entity_poly.entity_id
_entity_poly.type
_entity_poly.pdbx_seq_one_letter_code
_entity_poly.pdbx_strand_id
1 'polypeptide(L)'
;MRNELQSKVIEDNPIGNGLDVFRASFGSICEGAGVSCCADALEELDQEDLRNLTLPLLFALQSHTASGLLLTNTGRGTLRSDLLRLISAAASDDFDFDRVKPLLKSALASEPDTLIWDEVYVA
;
A
#
# COMPACT_ATOMS: atom_id res chain seq x y z
N MET A 1 8.08 7.14 14.88
CA MET A 1 8.60 6.04 15.73
C MET A 1 7.42 5.24 16.20
N ARG A 2 7.39 3.96 15.83
CA ARG A 2 6.30 3.04 16.17
C ARG A 2 6.29 2.74 17.67
N ASN A 3 5.11 2.76 18.28
CA ASN A 3 4.95 2.42 19.69
C ASN A 3 4.65 0.91 19.88
N GLU A 4 4.80 0.42 21.11
CA GLU A 4 4.61 -1.01 21.44
C GLU A 4 3.21 -1.53 21.10
N LEU A 5 2.18 -0.69 21.22
CA LEU A 5 0.80 -1.07 20.89
C LEU A 5 0.63 -1.28 19.37
N GLN A 6 1.22 -0.42 18.54
CA GLN A 6 1.20 -0.58 17.08
C GLN A 6 1.94 -1.84 16.66
N SER A 7 3.12 -2.11 17.25
CA SER A 7 3.87 -3.34 16.98
C SER A 7 3.06 -4.58 17.31
N LYS A 8 2.41 -4.61 18.48
CA LYS A 8 1.58 -5.73 18.90
C LYS A 8 0.37 -5.95 17.99
N VAL A 9 -0.31 -4.87 17.57
CA VAL A 9 -1.43 -4.98 16.63
C VAL A 9 -1.00 -5.62 15.32
N ILE A 10 0.19 -5.29 14.81
CA ILE A 10 0.72 -5.84 13.56
C ILE A 10 1.15 -7.30 13.73
N GLU A 11 1.79 -7.64 14.84
CA GLU A 11 2.15 -9.03 15.17
C GLU A 11 0.91 -9.93 15.30
N ASP A 12 -0.12 -9.44 15.98
CA ASP A 12 -1.39 -10.16 16.20
C ASP A 12 -2.25 -10.25 14.92
N ASN A 13 -1.96 -9.43 13.90
CA ASN A 13 -2.71 -9.36 12.65
C ASN A 13 -1.74 -9.31 11.46
N PRO A 14 -1.10 -10.43 11.11
CA PRO A 14 -0.19 -10.46 9.96
C PRO A 14 -0.98 -10.31 8.65
N ILE A 15 -0.39 -9.61 7.69
CA ILE A 15 -0.93 -9.43 6.33
C ILE A 15 -0.96 -10.76 5.60
N GLY A 16 0.08 -11.58 5.77
CA GLY A 16 0.23 -12.89 5.11
C GLY A 16 0.06 -12.77 3.59
N ASN A 17 -0.88 -13.54 3.03
CA ASN A 17 -1.17 -13.60 1.60
C ASN A 17 -2.14 -12.50 1.13
N GLY A 18 -2.49 -11.53 1.99
CA GLY A 18 -3.49 -10.50 1.70
C GLY A 18 -3.14 -9.60 0.50
N LEU A 19 -1.88 -9.60 0.06
CA LEU A 19 -1.40 -8.78 -1.07
C LEU A 19 -1.16 -9.58 -2.36
N ASP A 20 -1.49 -10.86 -2.41
CA ASP A 20 -1.17 -11.72 -3.56
C ASP A 20 -1.91 -11.27 -4.83
N VAL A 21 -3.15 -10.78 -4.71
CA VAL A 21 -3.90 -10.22 -5.83
C VAL A 21 -3.20 -8.96 -6.39
N PHE A 22 -2.71 -8.09 -5.51
CA PHE A 22 -1.92 -6.92 -5.90
C PHE A 22 -0.62 -7.33 -6.61
N ARG A 23 0.14 -8.29 -6.05
CA ARG A 23 1.38 -8.80 -6.64
C ARG A 23 1.16 -9.44 -8.00
N ALA A 24 0.06 -10.17 -8.17
CA ALA A 24 -0.34 -10.74 -9.46
C ALA A 24 -0.66 -9.63 -10.48
N SER A 25 -1.38 -8.58 -10.06
CA SER A 25 -1.67 -7.43 -10.92
C SER A 25 -0.39 -6.73 -11.41
N PHE A 26 0.62 -6.61 -10.54
CA PHE A 26 1.93 -6.07 -10.92
C PHE A 26 2.64 -6.91 -11.97
N GLY A 27 2.62 -8.24 -11.81
CA GLY A 27 3.15 -9.16 -12.82
C GLY A 27 2.49 -8.96 -14.19
N SER A 28 1.15 -8.90 -14.22
CA SER A 28 0.39 -8.69 -15.46
C SER A 28 0.66 -7.34 -16.13
N ILE A 29 0.78 -6.27 -15.35
CA ILE A 29 1.06 -4.93 -15.88
C ILE A 29 2.47 -4.86 -16.47
N CYS A 30 3.47 -5.40 -15.78
CA CYS A 30 4.84 -5.45 -16.31
C CYS A 30 4.93 -6.27 -17.60
N GLU A 31 4.23 -7.41 -17.67
CA GLU A 31 4.15 -8.23 -18.89
C GLU A 31 3.50 -7.45 -20.05
N GLY A 32 2.40 -6.74 -19.78
CA GLY A 32 1.72 -5.90 -20.77
C GLY A 32 2.57 -4.73 -21.27
N ALA A 33 3.34 -4.11 -20.38
CA ALA A 33 4.26 -3.01 -20.70
C ALA A 33 5.59 -3.48 -21.32
N GLY A 34 5.90 -4.78 -21.28
CA GLY A 34 7.15 -5.35 -21.78
C GLY A 34 8.38 -4.99 -20.95
N VAL A 35 8.18 -4.66 -19.67
CA VAL A 35 9.26 -4.29 -18.72
C VAL A 35 9.57 -5.44 -17.77
N SER A 36 10.77 -5.44 -17.16
CA SER A 36 11.11 -6.44 -16.15
C SER A 36 10.29 -6.20 -14.87
N CYS A 37 9.68 -7.25 -14.29
CA CYS A 37 8.89 -7.16 -13.05
C CYS A 37 9.73 -6.96 -11.78
N CYS A 38 10.61 -5.95 -11.75
CA CYS A 38 11.32 -5.51 -10.55
C CYS A 38 10.67 -4.24 -9.97
N ALA A 39 10.91 -3.95 -8.69
CA ALA A 39 10.31 -2.79 -8.03
C ALA A 39 10.66 -1.44 -8.69
N ASP A 40 11.79 -1.38 -9.42
CA ASP A 40 12.21 -0.18 -10.18
C ASP A 40 11.34 0.07 -11.42
N ALA A 41 10.62 -0.94 -11.93
CA ALA A 41 9.71 -0.78 -13.06
C ALA A 41 8.56 0.19 -12.76
N LEU A 42 8.25 0.44 -11.49
CA LEU A 42 7.28 1.46 -11.07
C LEU A 42 7.63 2.87 -11.57
N GLU A 43 8.90 3.15 -11.88
CA GLU A 43 9.32 4.44 -12.43
C GLU A 43 9.00 4.57 -13.93
N GLU A 44 8.74 3.46 -14.61
CA GLU A 44 8.48 3.40 -16.05
C GLU A 44 6.99 3.31 -16.38
N LEU A 45 6.15 3.05 -15.38
CA LEU A 45 4.69 2.94 -15.54
C LEU A 45 4.04 4.31 -15.71
N ASP A 46 3.01 4.36 -16.55
CA ASP A 46 2.18 5.54 -16.68
C ASP A 46 1.19 5.71 -15.51
N GLN A 47 0.45 6.81 -15.49
CA GLN A 47 -0.49 7.10 -14.42
C GLN A 47 -1.66 6.10 -14.36
N GLU A 48 -2.08 5.54 -15.49
CA GLU A 48 -3.19 4.58 -15.53
C GLU A 48 -2.75 3.24 -14.93
N ASP A 49 -1.57 2.76 -15.29
CA ASP A 49 -0.95 1.57 -14.72
C ASP A 49 -0.67 1.74 -13.22
N LEU A 50 -0.12 2.89 -12.81
CA LEU A 50 0.10 3.19 -11.39
C LEU A 50 -1.21 3.25 -10.60
N ARG A 51 -2.29 3.79 -11.18
CA ARG A 51 -3.63 3.78 -10.57
C ARG A 51 -4.16 2.34 -10.43
N ASN A 52 -4.03 1.54 -11.48
CA ASN A 52 -4.47 0.15 -11.51
C ASN A 52 -3.69 -0.75 -10.53
N LEU A 53 -2.48 -0.35 -10.13
CA LEU A 53 -1.71 -1.00 -9.05
C LEU A 53 -2.05 -0.48 -7.66
N THR A 54 -2.15 0.85 -7.54
CA THR A 54 -2.34 1.53 -6.25
C THR A 54 -3.67 1.16 -5.63
N LEU A 55 -4.76 1.21 -6.41
CA LEU A 55 -6.10 0.97 -5.86
C LEU A 55 -6.26 -0.43 -5.25
N PRO A 56 -5.88 -1.55 -5.91
CA PRO A 56 -5.92 -2.87 -5.29
C PRO A 56 -5.13 -2.97 -3.98
N LEU A 57 -3.91 -2.41 -3.93
CA LEU A 57 -3.10 -2.41 -2.70
C LEU A 57 -3.80 -1.66 -1.57
N LEU A 58 -4.27 -0.44 -1.85
CA LEU A 58 -4.94 0.38 -0.84
C LEU A 58 -6.24 -0.26 -0.35
N PHE A 59 -7.04 -0.87 -1.22
CA PHE A 59 -8.24 -1.59 -0.81
C PHE A 59 -7.93 -2.82 0.05
N ALA A 60 -6.87 -3.58 -0.27
CA ALA A 60 -6.43 -4.73 0.52
C ALA A 60 -6.00 -4.29 1.93
N LEU A 61 -5.17 -3.24 2.03
CA LEU A 61 -4.73 -2.68 3.30
C LEU A 61 -5.88 -2.06 4.10
N GLN A 62 -6.81 -1.37 3.43
CA GLN A 62 -7.97 -0.76 4.08
C GLN A 62 -8.87 -1.84 4.71
N SER A 63 -9.10 -2.93 3.98
CA SER A 63 -9.99 -4.03 4.41
C SER A 63 -9.36 -4.88 5.50
N HIS A 64 -8.04 -4.78 5.70
CA HIS A 64 -7.30 -5.54 6.69
C HIS A 64 -7.72 -5.20 8.15
N THR A 65 -7.64 -6.17 9.06
CA THR A 65 -8.03 -5.98 10.47
C THR A 65 -7.18 -4.91 11.16
N ALA A 66 -5.86 -4.96 10.97
CA ALA A 66 -4.93 -4.02 11.57
C ALA A 66 -5.23 -2.55 11.23
N SER A 67 -5.78 -2.25 10.04
CA SER A 67 -6.08 -0.86 9.65
C SER A 67 -7.11 -0.19 10.56
N GLY A 68 -8.05 -0.97 11.13
CA GLY A 68 -9.06 -0.48 12.06
C GLY A 68 -8.58 -0.41 13.51
N LEU A 69 -7.43 -1.02 13.82
CA LEU A 69 -6.83 -1.03 15.15
C LEU A 69 -5.67 -0.04 15.28
N LEU A 70 -4.98 0.22 14.17
CA LEU A 70 -3.88 1.17 14.08
C LEU A 70 -4.44 2.61 14.09
N LEU A 71 -4.13 3.35 15.16
CA LEU A 71 -4.49 4.76 15.29
C LEU A 71 -3.62 5.65 14.39
N THR A 72 -4.17 6.78 13.96
CA THR A 72 -3.40 7.81 13.25
C THR A 72 -2.38 8.47 14.18
N ASN A 73 -1.33 9.07 13.63
CA ASN A 73 -0.32 9.81 14.41
C ASN A 73 -0.90 10.98 15.21
N THR A 74 -2.08 11.48 14.82
CA THR A 74 -2.77 12.57 15.52
C THR A 74 -3.67 12.08 16.66
N GLY A 75 -3.81 10.76 16.82
CA GLY A 75 -4.73 10.13 17.78
C GLY A 75 -6.22 10.29 17.43
N ARG A 76 -6.54 10.94 16.30
CA ARG A 76 -7.90 11.07 15.78
C ARG A 76 -8.09 10.11 14.60
N GLY A 77 -8.89 9.07 14.83
CA GLY A 77 -9.23 8.09 13.80
C GLY A 77 -8.25 6.92 13.70
N THR A 78 -8.40 6.14 12.65
CA THR A 78 -7.63 4.92 12.37
C THR A 78 -7.02 5.00 10.98
N LEU A 79 -5.98 4.20 10.72
CA LEU A 79 -5.40 4.07 9.40
C LEU A 79 -6.42 3.65 8.34
N ARG A 80 -7.47 2.91 8.71
CA ARG A 80 -8.58 2.60 7.79
C ARG A 80 -9.23 3.84 7.21
N SER A 81 -9.42 4.89 8.04
CA SER A 81 -10.01 6.15 7.60
C SER A 81 -9.04 6.94 6.71
N ASP A 82 -7.75 6.93 7.04
CA ASP A 82 -6.71 7.59 6.22
C ASP A 82 -6.56 6.89 4.86
N LEU A 83 -6.55 5.56 4.84
CA LEU A 83 -6.56 4.75 3.63
C LEU A 83 -7.80 5.01 2.78
N LEU A 84 -8.98 5.18 3.38
CA LEU A 84 -10.20 5.53 2.63
C LEU A 84 -10.07 6.91 1.96
N ARG A 85 -9.46 7.89 2.64
CA ARG A 85 -9.15 9.20 2.03
C ARG A 85 -8.12 9.06 0.91
N LEU A 86 -7.09 8.24 1.11
CA LEU A 86 -6.05 8.01 0.12
C LEU A 86 -6.59 7.30 -1.13
N ILE A 87 -7.46 6.30 -0.98
CA ILE A 87 -8.20 5.66 -2.09
C ILE A 87 -9.00 6.69 -2.87
N SER A 88 -9.73 7.57 -2.16
CA SER A 88 -10.53 8.62 -2.80
C SER A 88 -9.65 9.60 -3.59
N ALA A 89 -8.46 9.93 -3.07
CA ALA A 89 -7.49 10.79 -3.74
C ALA A 89 -6.86 10.09 -4.96
N ALA A 90 -6.45 8.82 -4.82
CA ALA A 90 -5.82 8.03 -5.89
C ALA A 90 -6.77 7.74 -7.08
N ALA A 91 -8.08 7.80 -6.85
CA ALA A 91 -9.08 7.72 -7.91
C ALA A 91 -9.21 9.02 -8.72
N SER A 92 -8.62 10.13 -8.27
CA SER A 92 -8.61 11.43 -8.97
C SER A 92 -7.55 11.45 -10.09
N ASP A 93 -7.76 12.32 -11.09
CA ASP A 93 -6.84 12.51 -12.22
C ASP A 93 -5.57 13.30 -11.87
N ASP A 94 -5.58 14.04 -10.77
CA ASP A 94 -4.48 14.89 -10.30
C ASP A 94 -3.65 14.24 -9.17
N PHE A 95 -3.81 12.94 -8.95
CA PHE A 95 -3.10 12.25 -7.89
C PHE A 95 -1.59 12.11 -8.20
N ASP A 96 -0.78 12.54 -7.23
CA ASP A 96 0.66 12.38 -7.28
C ASP A 96 1.07 10.98 -6.79
N PHE A 97 1.29 10.07 -7.75
CA PHE A 97 1.67 8.69 -7.46
C PHE A 97 3.08 8.54 -6.88
N ASP A 98 3.96 9.54 -7.00
CA ASP A 98 5.29 9.47 -6.40
C ASP A 98 5.22 9.33 -4.88
N ARG A 99 4.14 9.82 -4.26
CA ARG A 99 3.88 9.70 -2.83
C ARG A 99 3.56 8.28 -2.36
N VAL A 100 3.04 7.42 -3.23
CA VAL A 100 2.66 6.03 -2.89
C VAL A 100 3.64 4.99 -3.44
N LYS A 101 4.59 5.37 -4.30
CA LYS A 101 5.65 4.48 -4.81
C LYS A 101 6.43 3.77 -3.69
N PRO A 102 6.83 4.42 -2.57
CA PRO A 102 7.50 3.72 -1.47
C PRO A 102 6.66 2.57 -0.89
N LEU A 103 5.36 2.79 -0.70
CA LEU A 103 4.40 1.77 -0.25
C LEU A 103 4.28 0.62 -1.25
N LEU A 104 4.17 0.93 -2.55
CA LEU A 104 4.15 -0.08 -3.62
C LEU A 104 5.43 -0.94 -3.61
N LYS A 105 6.60 -0.31 -3.50
CA LYS A 105 7.90 -0.98 -3.44
C LYS A 105 7.98 -1.93 -2.24
N SER A 106 7.57 -1.47 -1.05
CA SER A 106 7.56 -2.30 0.16
C SER A 106 6.65 -3.52 0.03
N ALA A 107 5.44 -3.33 -0.52
CA ALA A 107 4.48 -4.41 -0.74
C ALA A 107 4.97 -5.47 -1.76
N LEU A 108 5.70 -5.04 -2.79
CA LEU A 108 6.30 -5.91 -3.81
C LEU A 108 7.53 -6.66 -3.31
N ALA A 109 8.40 -5.99 -2.55
CA ALA A 109 9.62 -6.56 -2.00
C ALA A 109 9.37 -7.64 -0.93
N SER A 110 8.10 -7.91 -0.57
CA SER A 110 7.72 -8.85 0.49
C SER A 110 8.40 -8.52 1.82
N GLU A 111 8.53 -7.21 2.09
CA GLU A 111 9.06 -6.71 3.34
C GLU A 111 8.19 -7.15 4.52
N PRO A 112 8.73 -7.13 5.75
CA PRO A 112 7.94 -7.34 6.95
C PRO A 112 6.73 -6.40 6.97
N ASP A 113 5.59 -6.91 7.45
CA ASP A 113 4.36 -6.12 7.59
C ASP A 113 4.60 -4.80 8.32
N THR A 114 5.59 -4.78 9.22
CA THR A 114 6.01 -3.56 9.88
C THR A 114 6.41 -2.47 8.89
N LEU A 115 7.28 -2.75 7.92
CA LEU A 115 7.68 -1.74 6.96
C LEU A 115 6.52 -1.30 6.06
N ILE A 116 5.66 -2.23 5.64
CA ILE A 116 4.48 -1.91 4.83
C ILE A 116 3.55 -0.93 5.59
N TRP A 117 3.27 -1.18 6.87
CA TRP A 117 2.45 -0.27 7.68
C TRP A 117 3.14 1.07 7.97
N ASP A 118 4.46 1.11 8.08
CA ASP A 118 5.19 2.38 8.23
C ASP A 118 5.06 3.25 6.97
N GLU A 119 5.08 2.65 5.78
CA GLU A 119 4.84 3.36 4.52
C GLU A 119 3.40 3.89 4.41
N VAL A 120 2.41 3.17 4.96
CA VAL A 120 1.01 3.68 5.03
C VAL A 120 0.90 4.95 5.87
N TYR A 121 1.72 5.11 6.91
CA TYR A 121 1.70 6.32 7.75
C TYR A 121 2.24 7.57 7.06
N VAL A 122 3.01 7.42 5.98
CA VAL A 122 3.67 8.53 5.27
C VAL A 122 3.12 8.81 3.87
N ALA A 123 2.27 7.92 3.34
CA ALA A 123 1.56 8.07 2.06
C ALA A 123 0.49 9.17 2.10
#